data_AF-A0A1W6LIL8-F1
#
_entry.id   AF-A0A1W6LIL8-F1
#
_cell.length_a   1.000
_cell.length_b   1.000
_cell.length_c   1.000
_cell.angle_alpha   90.00
_cell.angle_beta   90.00
_cell.angle_gamma   90.00
#
_symmetry.space_group_name_H-M   'P 1'
#
loop_
_entity.id
_entity.type
_entity.pdbx_description
1 polymer ?
#
loop_
_entity_poly.entity_id
_entity_poly.type
_entity_poly.pdbx_seq_one_letter_code
_entity_poly.pdbx_strand_id
1 'polypeptide(L)'
;MEVKGTRIPTLNDDLVLVRLGAAARDPARLGPGERAGALVLKAGKALSKPGISRQSVFGAGSGAGISAYSVYPQDPTKVVRESADGSKMIGRLVGGRFRPVGPGKA
;
A
#
# COMPACT_ATOMS: atom_id res chain seq x y z
N MET A 1 7.80 25.15 -4.20
CA MET A 1 6.92 24.01 -4.54
C MET A 1 6.19 23.63 -3.25
N GLU A 2 4.91 23.99 -3.14
CA GLU A 2 4.12 23.76 -1.93
C GLU A 2 3.34 22.46 -2.10
N VAL A 3 3.57 21.49 -1.22
CA VAL A 3 2.87 20.20 -1.23
C VAL A 3 1.68 20.32 -0.29
N LYS A 4 0.45 20.28 -0.84
CA LYS A 4 -0.79 20.21 -0.06
C LYS A 4 -1.34 18.79 -0.10
N GLY A 5 -1.73 18.25 1.06
CA GLY A 5 -2.34 16.93 1.17
C GLY A 5 -3.14 16.77 2.47
N THR A 6 -4.28 16.07 2.39
CA THR A 6 -5.13 15.74 3.53
C THR A 6 -4.65 14.43 4.15
N ARG A 7 -4.42 14.41 5.48
CA ARG A 7 -4.03 13.21 6.20
C ARG A 7 -5.14 12.16 6.09
N ILE A 8 -4.87 11.03 5.43
CA ILE A 8 -5.82 9.92 5.38
C ILE A 8 -5.79 9.22 6.75
N PRO A 9 -6.92 9.06 7.45
CA PRO A 9 -6.96 8.51 8.82
C PRO A 9 -6.38 7.09 8.95
N THR A 10 -6.40 6.30 7.87
CA THR A 10 -5.78 4.97 7.81
C THR A 10 -4.26 5.02 7.81
N LEU A 11 -3.64 6.16 7.44
CA LEU A 11 -2.22 6.43 7.61
C LEU A 11 -1.94 7.14 8.96
N ASN A 12 -2.22 6.41 10.03
CA ASN A 12 -1.93 6.81 11.41
C ASN A 12 -0.67 6.06 11.94
N ASP A 13 -0.32 6.25 13.21
CA ASP A 13 0.90 5.68 13.84
C ASP A 13 0.92 4.12 13.88
N ASP A 14 -0.15 3.49 13.40
CA ASP A 14 -0.29 2.04 13.27
C ASP A 14 0.30 1.48 11.96
N LEU A 15 0.79 2.31 11.03
CA LEU A 15 1.47 1.84 9.82
C LEU A 15 2.99 1.74 10.01
N VAL A 16 3.58 0.77 9.33
CA VAL A 16 5.04 0.55 9.29
C VAL A 16 5.54 0.81 7.88
N LEU A 17 6.50 1.73 7.76
CA LEU A 17 7.20 1.97 6.51
C LEU A 17 8.38 0.99 6.42
N VAL A 18 8.29 0.00 5.53
CA VAL A 18 9.39 -0.95 5.30
C VAL A 18 10.25 -0.42 4.16
N ARG A 19 11.48 0.01 4.48
CA ARG A 19 12.46 0.41 3.48
C ARG A 19 13.08 -0.84 2.84
N LEU A 20 12.71 -1.12 1.59
CA LEU A 20 13.33 -2.19 0.80
C LEU A 20 14.63 -1.65 0.18
N GLY A 21 15.77 -1.93 0.81
CA GLY A 21 17.11 -1.56 0.36
C GLY A 21 18.18 -2.28 1.19
N ALA A 22 19.43 -2.27 0.71
CA ALA A 22 20.54 -2.95 1.41
C ALA A 22 20.62 -2.49 2.87
N ALA A 23 20.59 -3.46 3.78
CA ALA A 23 20.64 -3.21 5.22
C ALA A 23 21.89 -2.38 5.57
N ALA A 24 21.72 -1.34 6.37
CA ALA A 24 22.83 -0.60 6.92
C ALA A 24 23.74 -1.57 7.71
N ARG A 25 25.06 -1.37 7.58
CA ARG A 25 26.10 -2.26 8.15
C ARG A 25 26.05 -2.35 9.69
N ASP A 26 25.40 -1.38 10.34
CA ASP A 26 25.07 -1.38 11.76
C ASP A 26 23.55 -1.33 11.93
N PRO A 27 22.93 -2.32 12.62
CA PRO A 27 21.54 -2.19 13.01
C PRO A 27 21.43 -1.04 14.00
N ALA A 28 20.75 0.05 13.59
CA ALA A 28 20.40 1.13 14.49
C ALA A 28 19.73 0.55 15.75
N ARG A 29 20.04 1.09 16.93
CA ARG A 29 19.35 0.71 18.17
C ARG A 29 17.84 0.90 17.96
N LEU A 30 17.13 -0.21 17.85
CA LEU A 30 15.70 -0.22 17.60
C LEU A 30 14.97 0.48 18.76
N GLY A 31 14.20 1.50 18.42
CA GLY A 31 13.31 2.14 19.39
C GLY A 31 12.28 1.13 19.91
N PRO A 32 11.66 1.37 21.08
CA PRO A 32 10.62 0.48 21.63
C PRO A 32 9.49 0.15 20.64
N GLY A 33 9.15 1.09 19.75
CA GLY A 33 8.12 0.93 18.70
C GLY A 33 8.56 0.16 17.45
N GLU A 34 9.82 -0.23 17.35
CA GLU A 34 10.43 -1.00 16.25
C GLU A 34 10.78 -2.43 16.69
N ARG A 35 10.55 -2.77 17.97
CA ARG A 35 10.73 -4.13 18.49
C ARG A 35 9.69 -5.07 17.89
N ALA A 36 10.05 -6.34 17.73
CA ALA A 36 9.20 -7.37 17.12
C ALA A 36 7.78 -7.40 17.72
N GLY A 37 7.62 -7.33 19.05
CA GLY A 37 6.30 -7.30 19.68
C GLY A 37 5.44 -6.09 19.28
N ALA A 38 6.04 -4.91 19.18
CA ALA A 38 5.35 -3.71 18.72
C ALA A 38 4.97 -3.80 17.23
N LEU A 39 5.85 -4.39 16.41
CA LEU A 39 5.58 -4.62 14.99
C LEU A 39 4.47 -5.65 14.76
N VAL A 40 4.44 -6.74 15.53
CA VAL A 40 3.38 -7.77 15.46
C VAL A 40 2.02 -7.16 15.84
N LEU A 41 1.96 -6.34 16.87
CA LEU A 41 0.73 -5.64 17.26
C LEU A 41 0.26 -4.66 16.18
N LYS A 42 1.19 -3.90 15.57
CA LYS A 42 0.88 -3.00 14.45
C LYS A 42 0.36 -3.78 13.23
N ALA A 43 1.00 -4.90 12.89
CA ALA A 43 0.57 -5.77 11.80
C ALA A 43 -0.83 -6.35 12.07
N GLY A 44 -1.07 -6.86 13.28
CA GLY A 44 -2.39 -7.35 13.69
C GLY A 44 -3.47 -6.28 13.57
N LYS A 45 -3.20 -5.06 14.05
CA LYS A 45 -4.10 -3.90 13.88
C LYS A 45 -4.33 -3.51 12.43
N ALA A 46 -3.28 -3.54 11.60
CA ALA A 46 -3.39 -3.19 10.18
C ALA A 46 -4.22 -4.24 9.41
N LEU A 47 -4.06 -5.52 9.74
CA LEU A 47 -4.79 -6.63 9.10
C LEU A 47 -6.24 -6.77 9.58
N SER A 48 -6.55 -6.28 10.79
CA SER A 48 -7.92 -6.30 11.33
C SER A 48 -8.77 -5.09 10.91
N LYS A 49 -8.16 -4.06 10.31
CA LYS A 49 -8.91 -2.94 9.73
C LYS A 49 -9.54 -3.37 8.39
N PRO A 50 -10.81 -3.01 8.11
CA PRO A 50 -11.47 -3.29 6.84
C PRO A 50 -10.89 -2.40 5.71
N GLY A 51 -9.65 -2.67 5.30
CA GLY A 51 -8.97 -2.01 4.19
C GLY A 51 -8.98 -0.48 4.23
N ILE A 52 -8.67 0.14 3.09
CA ILE A 52 -8.87 1.57 2.86
C ILE A 52 -10.16 1.71 2.04
N SER A 53 -11.09 2.55 2.50
CA SER A 53 -12.32 2.82 1.74
C SER A 53 -12.00 3.41 0.38
N ARG A 54 -12.66 2.88 -0.65
CA ARG A 54 -12.58 3.37 -2.03
C ARG A 54 -12.89 4.86 -2.13
N GLN A 55 -13.88 5.34 -1.39
CA GLN A 55 -14.24 6.77 -1.35
C GLN A 55 -13.13 7.63 -0.75
N SER A 56 -12.31 7.08 0.16
CA SER A 56 -11.14 7.78 0.69
C SER A 56 -9.99 7.89 -0.31
N VAL A 57 -9.94 7.03 -1.33
CA VAL A 57 -8.89 7.04 -2.37
C VAL A 57 -9.31 7.90 -3.57
N PHE A 58 -10.54 7.73 -4.07
CA PHE A 58 -11.00 8.39 -5.30
C PHE A 58 -11.87 9.63 -5.06
N GLY A 59 -12.39 9.82 -3.83
CA GLY A 59 -13.25 10.95 -3.48
C GLY A 59 -14.57 10.98 -4.26
N ALA A 60 -15.18 12.18 -4.35
CA ALA A 60 -16.38 12.44 -5.14
C ALA A 60 -16.09 12.97 -6.56
N GLY A 61 -14.82 13.17 -6.90
CA GLY A 61 -14.37 13.63 -8.23
C GLY A 61 -14.18 12.47 -9.22
N SER A 62 -13.70 12.77 -10.43
CA SER A 62 -13.49 11.75 -11.47
C SER A 62 -12.40 10.72 -11.14
N GLY A 63 -11.50 11.04 -10.20
CA GLY A 63 -10.35 10.20 -9.85
C GLY A 63 -9.39 9.93 -11.03
N ALA A 64 -9.45 10.74 -12.09
CA ALA A 64 -8.64 10.57 -13.29
C ALA A 64 -7.14 10.63 -12.95
N GLY A 65 -6.38 9.63 -13.40
CA GLY A 65 -4.95 9.51 -13.13
C GLY A 65 -4.60 8.92 -11.75
N ILE A 66 -5.58 8.67 -10.87
CA ILE A 66 -5.38 8.00 -9.58
C ILE A 66 -5.62 6.50 -9.76
N SER A 67 -4.81 5.67 -9.10
CA SER A 67 -5.02 4.22 -9.06
C SER A 67 -4.70 3.69 -7.68
N ALA A 68 -5.55 2.79 -7.18
CA ALA A 68 -5.30 2.03 -5.97
C ALA A 68 -4.57 0.74 -6.33
N TYR A 69 -3.70 0.27 -5.42
CA TYR A 69 -2.98 -0.99 -5.59
C TYR A 69 -3.20 -1.87 -4.36
N SER A 70 -3.49 -3.15 -4.59
CA SER A 70 -3.52 -4.18 -3.57
C SER A 70 -2.74 -5.41 -4.02
N VAL A 71 -2.28 -6.23 -3.07
CA VAL A 71 -1.59 -7.48 -3.39
C VAL A 71 -2.59 -8.48 -3.98
N TYR A 72 -2.19 -9.19 -5.04
CA TYR A 72 -3.00 -10.30 -5.57
C TYR A 72 -2.78 -11.54 -4.69
N PRO A 73 -3.81 -12.05 -3.98
CA PRO A 73 -3.59 -13.01 -2.90
C PRO A 73 -3.10 -14.39 -3.39
N GLN A 74 -3.37 -14.76 -4.64
CA GLN A 74 -2.96 -16.04 -5.21
C GLN A 74 -1.49 -16.02 -5.70
N ASP A 75 -0.94 -14.85 -5.97
CA ASP A 75 0.48 -14.68 -6.32
C ASP A 75 0.97 -13.31 -5.82
N PRO A 76 1.74 -13.28 -4.71
CA PRO A 76 2.20 -12.03 -4.10
C PRO A 76 3.25 -11.29 -4.94
N THR A 77 3.73 -11.87 -6.05
CA THR A 77 4.55 -11.15 -7.04
C THR A 77 3.70 -10.24 -7.94
N LYS A 78 2.37 -10.35 -7.86
CA LYS A 78 1.40 -9.58 -8.62
C LYS A 78 0.61 -8.63 -7.72
N VAL A 79 0.10 -7.56 -8.33
CA VAL A 79 -0.78 -6.57 -7.71
C VAL A 79 -2.05 -6.41 -8.54
N VAL A 80 -3.15 -6.11 -7.87
CA VAL A 80 -4.38 -5.62 -8.49
C VAL A 80 -4.32 -4.10 -8.51
N ARG A 81 -4.40 -3.52 -9.71
CA ARG A 81 -4.62 -2.08 -9.91
C ARG A 81 -6.11 -1.83 -10.04
N GLU A 82 -6.65 -0.92 -9.24
CA GLU A 82 -8.02 -0.45 -9.34
C GLU A 82 -8.05 1.01 -9.80
N SER A 83 -8.92 1.31 -10.76
CA SER A 83 -9.17 2.66 -11.28
C SER A 83 -10.41 3.30 -10.62
N ALA A 84 -10.58 4.61 -10.80
CA ALA A 84 -11.70 5.36 -10.26
C ALA A 84 -13.08 4.94 -10.80
N ASP A 85 -13.13 4.29 -11.97
CA ASP A 85 -14.34 3.66 -12.54
C ASP A 85 -14.65 2.28 -11.94
N GLY A 86 -13.73 1.72 -11.15
CA GLY A 86 -13.87 0.42 -10.49
C GLY A 86 -13.27 -0.72 -11.30
N SER A 87 -12.73 -0.43 -12.49
CA SER A 87 -12.01 -1.43 -13.28
C SER A 87 -10.79 -1.93 -12.52
N LYS A 88 -10.60 -3.25 -12.55
CA LYS A 88 -9.49 -3.95 -11.89
C LYS A 88 -8.65 -4.68 -12.91
N MET A 89 -7.34 -4.61 -12.74
CA MET A 89 -6.37 -5.26 -13.63
C MET A 89 -5.24 -5.86 -12.81
N ILE A 90 -4.88 -7.11 -13.11
CA ILE A 90 -3.74 -7.78 -12.47
C ILE A 90 -2.47 -7.43 -13.24
N GLY A 91 -1.40 -7.12 -12.51
CA GLY A 91 -0.11 -6.80 -13.09
C GLY A 91 1.03 -6.94 -12.11
N ARG A 92 2.20 -6.44 -12.50
CA ARG A 92 3.40 -6.36 -11.66
C ARG A 92 3.89 -4.92 -11.61
N LEU A 93 4.53 -4.54 -10.51
CA LEU A 93 5.31 -3.30 -10.43
C LEU A 93 6.74 -3.60 -10.88
N VAL A 94 7.11 -3.11 -12.07
CA VAL A 94 8.46 -3.28 -12.65
C VAL A 94 9.06 -1.90 -12.87
N GLY A 95 10.18 -1.61 -12.20
CA GLY A 95 10.82 -0.29 -12.27
C GLY A 95 9.90 0.85 -11.83
N GLY A 96 9.07 0.63 -10.81
CA GLY A 96 8.09 1.60 -10.31
C GLY A 96 6.86 1.82 -11.21
N ARG A 97 6.71 1.05 -12.29
CA ARG A 97 5.56 1.16 -13.22
C ARG A 97 4.73 -0.11 -13.22
N PHE A 98 3.41 0.06 -13.28
CA PHE A 98 2.49 -1.06 -13.43
C PHE A 98 2.56 -1.65 -14.83
N ARG A 99 2.78 -2.95 -14.92
CA ARG A 99 2.78 -3.75 -16.14
C ARG A 99 1.68 -4.81 -16.03
N PRO A 100 0.60 -4.74 -16.84
CA PRO A 100 -0.41 -5.78 -16.82
C PRO A 100 0.21 -7.12 -17.19
N VAL A 101 -0.15 -8.17 -16.45
CA VAL A 101 0.01 -9.54 -16.93
C VAL A 101 -1.22 -9.85 -17.78
N GLY A 102 -1.06 -10.55 -18.91
CA GLY A 102 -2.16 -10.85 -19.85
C GLY A 102 -3.40 -11.46 -19.16
N PRO A 103 -4.52 -11.63 -19.88
CA PRO A 103 -5.89 -11.60 -19.35
C PRO A 103 -6.15 -12.66 -18.27
N GLY A 104 -5.77 -12.34 -17.03
CA GLY A 104 -6.27 -12.96 -15.83
C GLY A 104 -7.43 -12.11 -15.34
N LYS A 105 -8.66 -12.62 -15.48
CA LYS A 105 -9.81 -12.06 -14.77
C LYS A 105 -9.48 -12.11 -13.27
N ALA A 106 -9.59 -10.96 -12.60
CA ALA A 106 -9.51 -10.83 -11.15
C ALA A 106 -10.80 -11.34 -10.50
#